data_AF-A0A8J2I3W9-F1
#
_entry.id   AF-A0A8J2I3W9-F1
#
_cell.length_a   1.000
_cell.length_b   1.000
_cell.length_c   1.000
_cell.angle_alpha   90.00
_cell.angle_beta   90.00
_cell.angle_gamma   90.00
#
_symmetry.space_group_name_H-M   'P 1'
#
loop_
_entity.id
_entity.type
_entity.pdbx_description
1 polymer ?
#
loop_
_entity_poly.entity_id
_entity_poly.type
_entity_poly.pdbx_seq_one_letter_code
_entity_poly.pdbx_strand_id
1 'polypeptide(L)'
;MAPRKSTASLPVSALSARKSRDDRARRRDAVRDPGLHDRITQLNAINSPLLRLPAELRNQIFTYVFSGEEYRSLGNERGPITCRISSFQHNGLGPLLVSRQLYIETAILPYKLGTFRFMFDDSYSEKEWSWYVKRFLENRSTARIKAITSLQATEVSWGGPQWIWDMNGVDWVKELGIW
;
A
#
# COMPACT_ATOMS: atom_id res chain seq x y z
N MET A 1 27.64 14.51 -57.08
CA MET A 1 26.67 15.25 -56.23
C MET A 1 26.33 14.38 -55.03
N ALA A 2 26.77 14.75 -53.83
CA ALA A 2 26.38 14.08 -52.58
C ALA A 2 25.56 15.07 -51.74
N PRO A 3 24.41 14.67 -51.15
CA PRO A 3 23.59 15.59 -50.38
C PRO A 3 24.17 15.79 -48.96
N ARG A 4 24.29 17.06 -48.55
CA ARG A 4 24.63 17.47 -47.19
C ARG A 4 23.50 17.06 -46.23
N LYS A 5 23.84 16.35 -45.16
CA LYS A 5 22.93 16.06 -44.05
C LYS A 5 22.63 17.36 -43.29
N SER A 6 21.35 17.77 -43.29
CA SER A 6 20.82 18.87 -42.49
C SER A 6 20.85 18.48 -41.01
N THR A 7 21.62 19.22 -40.21
CA THR A 7 21.59 19.13 -38.75
C THR A 7 20.36 19.87 -38.24
N ALA A 8 19.25 19.15 -38.10
CA ALA A 8 18.06 19.65 -37.44
C ALA A 8 18.36 19.91 -35.96
N SER A 9 18.39 21.18 -35.56
CA SER A 9 18.47 21.61 -34.17
C SER A 9 17.20 21.18 -33.42
N LEU A 10 17.38 20.47 -32.30
CA LEU A 10 16.27 20.01 -31.46
C LEU A 10 15.50 21.19 -30.84
N PRO A 11 14.16 21.12 -30.76
CA PRO A 11 13.34 22.18 -30.17
C PRO A 11 13.62 22.35 -28.67
N VAL A 12 13.60 23.61 -28.20
CA VAL A 12 13.92 24.04 -26.82
C VAL A 12 13.11 23.29 -25.75
N SER A 13 11.89 22.85 -26.07
CA SER A 13 11.04 22.04 -25.19
C SER A 13 11.63 20.65 -24.91
N ALA A 14 12.29 20.02 -25.89
CA ALA A 14 12.94 18.73 -25.74
C ALA A 14 14.23 18.82 -24.90
N LEU A 15 14.93 19.96 -24.97
CA LEU A 15 16.12 20.24 -24.14
C LEU A 15 15.73 20.48 -22.67
N SER A 16 14.62 21.18 -22.41
CA SER A 16 14.09 21.41 -21.06
C SER A 16 13.60 20.11 -20.38
N ALA A 17 12.89 19.25 -21.13
CA ALA A 17 12.46 17.94 -20.65
C ALA A 17 13.63 16.98 -20.37
N ARG A 18 14.71 17.03 -21.16
CA ARG A 18 15.96 16.28 -20.91
C ARG A 18 16.66 16.74 -19.63
N LYS A 19 16.79 18.06 -19.44
CA LYS A 19 17.40 18.64 -18.24
C LYS A 19 16.66 18.23 -16.96
N SER A 20 15.33 18.24 -17.00
CA SER A 20 14.47 17.80 -15.88
C SER A 20 14.61 16.30 -15.57
N ARG A 21 14.73 15.44 -16.60
CA ARG A 21 14.96 14.00 -16.40
C ARG A 21 16.34 13.71 -15.84
N ASP A 22 17.37 14.40 -16.33
CA ASP A 22 18.74 14.26 -15.84
C ASP A 22 18.88 14.74 -14.39
N ASP A 23 18.20 15.82 -14.00
CA ASP A 23 18.16 16.26 -12.59
C ASP A 23 17.44 15.26 -11.68
N ARG A 24 16.38 14.60 -12.18
CA ARG A 24 15.68 13.54 -11.43
C ARG A 24 16.52 12.27 -11.30
N ALA A 25 17.30 11.93 -12.32
CA ALA A 25 18.26 10.82 -12.30
C ALA A 25 19.42 11.13 -11.33
N ARG A 26 20.01 12.32 -11.41
CA ARG A 26 21.06 12.78 -10.49
C ARG A 26 20.60 12.82 -9.03
N ARG A 27 19.35 13.21 -8.76
CA ARG A 27 18.76 13.13 -7.42
C ARG A 27 18.59 11.68 -6.95
N ARG A 28 18.26 10.74 -7.83
CA ARG A 28 18.19 9.30 -7.48
C ARG A 28 19.57 8.71 -7.20
N ASP A 29 20.59 9.14 -7.94
CA ASP A 29 21.95 8.63 -7.79
C ASP A 29 22.65 9.24 -6.57
N ALA A 30 22.42 10.53 -6.27
CA ALA A 30 22.89 11.17 -5.04
C ALA A 30 22.20 10.64 -3.76
N VAL A 31 20.98 10.09 -3.89
CA VAL A 31 20.25 9.41 -2.81
C VAL A 31 20.81 8.00 -2.54
N ARG A 32 21.75 7.51 -3.37
CA ARG A 32 22.19 6.10 -3.36
C ARG A 32 23.62 5.89 -2.88
N ASP A 33 24.14 6.78 -2.04
CA ASP A 33 25.36 6.48 -1.26
C ASP A 33 24.99 5.51 -0.13
N PRO A 34 25.43 4.24 -0.18
CA PRO A 34 25.13 3.25 0.86
C PRO A 34 25.66 3.69 2.23
N GLY A 35 26.82 4.37 2.27
CA GLY A 35 27.44 4.83 3.51
C GLY A 35 26.63 5.93 4.21
N LEU A 36 25.90 6.75 3.44
CA LEU A 36 24.98 7.75 3.99
C LEU A 36 23.76 7.08 4.66
N HIS A 37 23.22 6.02 4.07
CA HIS A 37 22.08 5.28 4.64
C HIS A 37 22.46 4.55 5.93
N ASP A 38 23.64 3.94 5.98
CA ASP A 38 24.12 3.27 7.18
C ASP A 38 24.34 4.26 8.32
N ARG A 39 24.93 5.43 8.02
CA ARG A 39 25.09 6.53 9.00
C ARG A 39 23.75 7.05 9.49
N ILE A 40 22.78 7.29 8.61
CA ILE A 40 21.42 7.72 8.99
C ILE A 40 20.75 6.65 9.85
N THR A 41 20.90 5.37 9.51
CA THR A 41 20.33 4.25 10.26
C THR A 41 20.92 4.17 11.66
N GLN A 42 22.25 4.30 11.80
CA GLN A 42 22.93 4.35 13.09
C GLN A 42 22.50 5.55 13.93
N LEU A 43 22.44 6.74 13.32
CA LEU A 43 21.98 7.95 14.01
C LEU A 43 20.52 7.83 14.46
N ASN A 44 19.65 7.25 13.63
CA ASN A 44 18.26 7.00 13.98
C ASN A 44 18.13 5.98 15.11
N ALA A 45 18.96 4.93 15.13
CA ALA A 45 18.97 3.95 16.22
C ALA A 45 19.37 4.59 17.56
N ILE A 46 20.24 5.60 17.55
CA ILE A 46 20.68 6.31 18.78
C ILE A 46 19.68 7.41 19.18
N ASN A 47 19.23 8.21 18.22
CA ASN A 47 18.49 9.44 18.49
C ASN A 47 16.96 9.23 18.52
N SER A 48 16.43 8.18 17.92
CA SER A 48 14.97 7.91 17.93
C SER A 48 14.59 7.15 19.20
N PRO A 49 13.73 7.72 20.08
CA PRO A 49 13.22 7.01 21.25
C PRO A 49 12.51 5.70 20.88
N LEU A 50 11.80 5.67 19.74
CA LEU A 50 11.06 4.50 19.29
C LEU A 50 11.99 3.39 18.77
N LEU A 51 13.06 3.72 18.04
CA LEU A 51 13.98 2.73 17.48
C LEU A 51 14.97 2.17 18.50
N ARG A 52 15.17 2.85 19.64
CA ARG A 52 15.94 2.33 20.78
C ARG A 52 15.25 1.19 21.54
N LEU A 53 13.92 1.09 21.41
CA LEU A 53 13.18 0.02 22.08
C LEU A 53 13.55 -1.35 21.49
N PRO A 54 13.47 -2.44 22.24
CA PRO A 54 13.48 -3.78 21.67
C PRO A 54 12.33 -3.98 20.67
N ALA A 55 12.52 -4.89 19.71
CA ALA A 55 11.54 -5.15 18.65
C ALA A 55 10.19 -5.61 19.23
N GLU A 56 10.21 -6.33 20.35
CA GLU A 56 9.04 -6.81 21.07
C GLU A 56 8.15 -5.65 21.53
N LEU A 57 8.74 -4.60 22.11
CA LEU A 57 8.00 -3.42 22.57
C LEU A 57 7.45 -2.61 21.39
N ARG A 58 8.22 -2.50 20.30
CA ARG A 58 7.71 -1.88 19.08
C ARG A 58 6.50 -2.61 18.53
N ASN A 59 6.58 -3.94 18.43
CA ASN A 59 5.46 -4.77 17.97
C ASN A 59 4.23 -4.64 18.88
N GLN A 60 4.41 -4.53 20.21
CA GLN A 60 3.32 -4.26 21.13
C GLN A 60 2.68 -2.89 20.89
N ILE A 61 3.48 -1.82 20.75
CA ILE A 61 2.97 -0.47 20.41
C ILE A 61 2.16 -0.53 19.11
N PHE A 62 2.71 -1.14 18.07
CA PHE A 62 2.03 -1.24 16.78
C PHE A 62 0.83 -2.18 16.82
N THR A 63 0.79 -3.14 17.73
CA THR A 63 -0.43 -3.92 17.99
C THR A 63 -1.54 -2.99 18.47
N TYR A 64 -1.28 -2.08 19.41
CA TYR A 64 -2.28 -1.09 19.83
C TYR A 64 -2.67 -0.11 18.70
N VAL A 65 -1.71 0.30 17.87
CA VAL A 65 -1.98 1.20 16.73
C VAL A 65 -2.88 0.55 15.68
N PHE A 66 -2.72 -0.76 15.44
CA PHE A 66 -3.45 -1.48 14.39
C PHE A 66 -4.63 -2.32 14.89
N SER A 67 -4.81 -2.44 16.20
CA SER A 67 -5.91 -3.20 16.80
C SER A 67 -7.24 -2.50 16.55
N GLY A 68 -8.23 -3.26 16.08
CA GLY A 68 -9.59 -2.75 15.83
C GLY A 68 -9.68 -1.82 14.62
N GLU A 69 -8.68 -1.82 13.74
CA GLU A 69 -8.67 -1.00 12.55
C GLU A 69 -9.55 -1.60 11.43
N GLU A 70 -10.51 -0.82 10.96
CA GLU A 70 -11.33 -1.15 9.79
C GLU A 70 -10.81 -0.44 8.54
N TYR A 71 -10.41 -1.24 7.54
CA TYR A 71 -10.02 -0.77 6.22
C TYR A 71 -11.19 -0.94 5.27
N ARG A 72 -11.91 0.14 4.94
CA ARG A 72 -12.99 0.02 3.95
C ARG A 72 -12.46 0.22 2.55
N SER A 73 -13.01 -0.50 1.59
CA SER A 73 -12.80 -0.23 0.17
C SER A 73 -14.09 0.31 -0.39
N LEU A 74 -14.04 1.52 -0.93
CA LEU A 74 -15.10 2.07 -1.74
C LEU A 74 -14.77 1.73 -3.20
N GLY A 75 -15.66 1.00 -3.86
CA GLY A 75 -15.58 0.80 -5.30
C GLY A 75 -15.66 2.16 -5.99
N ASN A 76 -14.74 2.45 -6.91
CA ASN A 76 -14.96 3.50 -7.89
C ASN A 76 -14.44 3.06 -9.25
N GLU A 77 -14.84 3.78 -10.29
CA GLU A 77 -14.51 3.50 -11.69
C GLU A 77 -13.00 3.39 -11.99
N ARG A 78 -12.13 3.85 -11.07
CA ARG A 78 -10.66 3.81 -11.22
C ARG A 78 -10.03 2.59 -10.52
N GLY A 79 -10.81 1.74 -9.86
CA GLY A 79 -10.36 0.59 -9.07
C GLY A 79 -10.67 0.74 -7.58
N PRO A 80 -10.38 -0.28 -6.75
CA PRO A 80 -10.70 -0.22 -5.33
C PRO A 80 -9.87 0.89 -4.67
N ILE A 81 -10.52 1.97 -4.23
CA ILE A 81 -9.89 2.87 -3.27
C ILE A 81 -10.18 2.28 -1.90
N THR A 82 -9.17 1.69 -1.28
CA THR A 82 -9.21 1.35 0.15
C THR A 82 -9.22 2.63 0.97
N CYS A 83 -10.40 3.21 1.21
CA CYS A 83 -10.66 4.31 2.12
C CYS A 83 -10.88 3.80 3.56
N ARG A 84 -9.92 4.06 4.45
CA ARG A 84 -10.05 3.84 5.90
C ARG A 84 -11.23 4.66 6.46
N ILE A 85 -12.00 4.08 7.40
CA ILE A 85 -13.13 4.79 8.08
C ILE A 85 -12.91 4.96 9.60
N SER A 86 -11.80 4.49 10.18
CA SER A 86 -11.52 4.74 11.61
C SER A 86 -10.81 6.08 11.87
N SER A 87 -10.92 6.55 13.13
CA SER A 87 -10.67 7.89 13.69
C SER A 87 -9.29 8.53 13.48
N PHE A 88 -8.34 7.86 12.82
CA PHE A 88 -7.05 8.45 12.45
C PHE A 88 -7.06 8.82 10.97
N GLN A 89 -7.58 10.02 10.71
CA GLN A 89 -7.55 10.70 9.42
C GLN A 89 -6.10 10.73 8.89
N HIS A 90 -5.92 10.13 7.70
CA HIS A 90 -4.73 10.14 6.85
C HIS A 90 -3.48 9.42 7.40
N ASN A 91 -3.02 8.41 6.65
CA ASN A 91 -1.72 7.70 6.78
C ASN A 91 -1.57 6.62 7.87
N GLY A 92 -2.52 5.68 7.99
CA GLY A 92 -2.39 4.53 8.92
C GLY A 92 -1.16 3.65 8.68
N LEU A 93 -0.70 3.53 7.43
CA LEU A 93 0.56 2.84 7.11
C LEU A 93 1.77 3.80 7.09
N GLY A 94 1.57 5.10 7.27
CA GLY A 94 2.61 6.12 7.28
C GLY A 94 3.75 5.82 8.26
N PRO A 95 3.45 5.39 9.50
CA PRO A 95 4.48 4.95 10.45
C PRO A 95 5.32 3.76 9.96
N LEU A 96 4.78 2.91 9.08
CA LEU A 96 5.56 1.81 8.48
C LEU A 96 6.48 2.33 7.37
N LEU A 97 6.18 3.49 6.78
CA LEU A 97 6.94 4.04 5.66
C LEU A 97 8.10 4.94 6.10
N VAL A 98 8.15 5.36 7.38
CA VAL A 98 9.24 6.22 7.88
C VAL A 98 10.56 5.50 8.11
N SER A 99 10.53 4.17 8.33
CA SER A 99 11.73 3.38 8.60
C SER A 99 11.61 1.97 8.03
N ARG A 100 12.66 1.53 7.32
CA ARG A 100 12.76 0.16 6.81
C ARG A 100 12.73 -0.89 7.92
N GLN A 101 13.32 -0.57 9.07
CA GLN A 101 13.34 -1.46 10.23
C GLN A 101 11.91 -1.68 10.75
N LEU A 102 11.16 -0.60 10.99
CA LEU A 102 9.77 -0.68 11.43
C LEU A 102 8.91 -1.43 10.41
N TYR A 103 9.09 -1.13 9.13
CA TYR A 103 8.37 -1.81 8.06
C TYR A 103 8.56 -3.33 8.11
N ILE A 104 9.80 -3.82 8.21
CA ILE A 104 10.07 -5.26 8.22
C ILE A 104 9.42 -5.93 9.44
N GLU A 105 9.50 -5.29 10.60
CA GLU A 105 8.99 -5.85 11.86
C GLU A 105 7.45 -5.86 11.94
N THR A 106 6.81 -4.80 11.44
CA THR A 106 5.40 -4.52 11.76
C THR A 106 4.47 -4.49 10.55
N ALA A 107 4.98 -4.58 9.31
CA ALA A 107 4.11 -4.52 8.12
C ALA A 107 3.11 -5.68 7.99
N ILE A 108 3.27 -6.75 8.78
CA ILE A 108 2.30 -7.85 8.83
C ILE A 108 1.12 -7.56 9.78
N LEU A 109 1.30 -6.68 10.77
CA LEU A 109 0.32 -6.42 11.82
C LEU A 109 -1.01 -5.85 11.28
N PRO A 110 -1.03 -4.91 10.31
CA PRO A 110 -2.28 -4.46 9.70
C PRO A 110 -3.12 -5.60 9.11
N TYR A 111 -2.47 -6.64 8.58
CA TYR A 111 -3.17 -7.79 8.01
C TYR A 111 -3.69 -8.74 9.09
N LYS A 112 -2.91 -8.92 10.16
CA LYS A 112 -3.25 -9.80 11.27
C LYS A 112 -4.36 -9.27 12.16
N LEU A 113 -4.35 -7.96 12.40
CA LEU A 113 -5.21 -7.29 13.40
C LEU A 113 -6.36 -6.50 12.77
N GLY A 114 -6.24 -6.17 11.48
CA GLY A 114 -7.21 -5.35 10.77
C GLY A 114 -8.34 -6.16 10.16
N THR A 115 -9.52 -5.54 10.10
CA THR A 115 -10.67 -6.03 9.33
C THR A 115 -10.74 -5.24 8.03
N PHE A 116 -10.69 -5.93 6.90
CA PHE A 116 -10.81 -5.31 5.58
C PHE A 116 -12.25 -5.46 5.08
N ARG A 117 -12.97 -4.37 4.86
CA ARG A 117 -14.38 -4.39 4.43
C ARG A 117 -14.56 -3.78 3.04
N PHE A 118 -15.07 -4.56 2.11
CA PHE A 118 -15.46 -4.13 0.77
C PHE A 118 -16.95 -3.83 0.81
N MET A 119 -17.31 -2.56 0.59
CA MET A 119 -18.71 -2.16 0.54
C MET A 119 -19.11 -1.94 -0.91
N PHE A 120 -20.23 -2.50 -1.30
CA PHE A 120 -20.84 -2.33 -2.61
C PHE A 120 -22.35 -2.13 -2.43
N ASP A 121 -22.99 -1.42 -3.34
CA ASP A 121 -24.44 -1.29 -3.36
C ASP A 121 -25.09 -2.36 -4.26
N ASP A 122 -26.42 -2.35 -4.32
CA ASP A 122 -27.24 -3.26 -5.14
C ASP A 122 -27.05 -3.07 -6.65
N SER A 123 -26.33 -2.02 -7.09
CA SER A 123 -26.01 -1.82 -8.50
C SER A 123 -24.83 -2.66 -8.98
N TYR A 124 -24.02 -3.20 -8.06
CA TYR A 124 -22.87 -4.04 -8.41
C TYR A 124 -23.28 -5.49 -8.66
N SER A 125 -22.94 -6.00 -9.83
CA SER A 125 -23.01 -7.44 -10.09
C SER A 125 -21.99 -8.20 -9.24
N GLU A 126 -22.26 -9.50 -9.02
CA GLU A 126 -21.34 -10.38 -8.30
C GLU A 126 -19.92 -10.38 -8.89
N LYS A 127 -19.84 -10.30 -10.22
CA LYS A 127 -18.58 -10.23 -10.96
C LYS A 127 -17.79 -8.95 -10.68
N GLU A 128 -18.46 -7.83 -10.43
CA GLU A 128 -17.79 -6.55 -10.20
C GLU A 128 -17.25 -6.43 -8.78
N TRP A 129 -18.05 -6.76 -7.76
CA TRP A 129 -17.55 -6.69 -6.38
C TRP A 129 -16.44 -7.73 -6.15
N SER A 130 -16.58 -8.94 -6.70
CA SER A 130 -15.56 -9.99 -6.60
C SER A 130 -14.26 -9.61 -7.29
N TRP A 131 -14.31 -8.84 -8.40
CA TRP A 131 -13.11 -8.30 -9.04
C TRP A 131 -12.31 -7.38 -8.11
N TYR A 132 -12.95 -6.56 -7.28
CA TYR A 132 -12.25 -5.69 -6.33
C TYR A 132 -11.52 -6.50 -5.25
N VAL A 133 -12.19 -7.51 -4.69
CA VAL A 133 -11.58 -8.42 -3.69
C VAL A 133 -10.44 -9.20 -4.33
N LYS A 134 -10.64 -9.72 -5.55
CA LYS A 134 -9.62 -10.44 -6.32
C LYS A 134 -8.38 -9.58 -6.55
N ARG A 135 -8.57 -8.37 -7.08
CA ARG A 135 -7.49 -7.43 -7.33
C ARG A 135 -6.76 -7.03 -6.05
N PHE A 136 -7.46 -6.90 -4.93
CA PHE A 136 -6.82 -6.68 -3.63
C PHE A 136 -5.90 -7.84 -3.24
N LEU A 137 -6.35 -9.08 -3.40
CA LEU A 137 -5.55 -10.26 -3.05
C LEU A 137 -4.37 -10.47 -4.00
N GLU A 138 -4.56 -10.31 -5.31
CA GLU A 138 -3.50 -10.47 -6.33
C GLU A 138 -2.31 -9.52 -6.12
N ASN A 139 -2.55 -8.32 -5.56
CA ASN A 139 -1.50 -7.34 -5.29
C ASN A 139 -0.75 -7.59 -3.96
N ARG A 140 -0.98 -8.73 -3.29
CA ARG A 140 -0.38 -9.07 -1.99
C ARG A 140 0.50 -10.31 -2.07
N SER A 141 1.51 -10.36 -1.21
CA SER A 141 2.32 -11.57 -1.06
C SER A 141 1.55 -12.67 -0.34
N THR A 142 1.96 -13.92 -0.56
CA THR A 142 1.38 -15.11 0.09
C THR A 142 1.40 -15.00 1.61
N ALA A 143 2.48 -14.49 2.20
CA ALA A 143 2.58 -14.26 3.64
C ALA A 143 1.54 -13.26 4.15
N ARG A 144 1.26 -12.19 3.39
CA ARG A 144 0.24 -11.20 3.75
C ARG A 144 -1.16 -11.79 3.64
N ILE A 145 -1.44 -12.54 2.58
CA ILE A 145 -2.73 -13.21 2.38
C ILE A 145 -3.02 -14.18 3.53
N LYS A 146 -2.03 -15.00 3.92
CA LYS A 146 -2.13 -15.91 5.07
C LYS A 146 -2.33 -15.19 6.41
N ALA A 147 -1.84 -13.96 6.52
CA ALA A 147 -1.99 -13.17 7.74
C ALA A 147 -3.36 -12.48 7.84
N ILE A 148 -4.12 -12.34 6.74
CA ILE A 148 -5.44 -11.72 6.76
C ILE A 148 -6.40 -12.62 7.53
N THR A 149 -6.86 -12.14 8.68
CA THR A 149 -7.77 -12.86 9.57
C THR A 149 -9.24 -12.63 9.21
N SER A 150 -9.61 -11.41 8.82
CA SER A 150 -10.98 -11.06 8.40
C SER A 150 -10.98 -10.16 7.17
N LEU A 151 -11.66 -10.64 6.14
CA LEU A 151 -11.92 -9.96 4.89
C LEU A 151 -13.43 -10.05 4.63
N GLN A 152 -14.08 -8.92 4.71
CA GLN A 152 -15.53 -8.77 4.62
C GLN A 152 -15.91 -8.19 3.27
N ALA A 153 -16.91 -8.76 2.61
CA ALA A 153 -17.61 -8.15 1.50
C ALA A 153 -19.06 -7.91 1.96
N THR A 154 -19.57 -6.70 1.77
CA THR A 154 -20.88 -6.29 2.30
C THR A 154 -21.67 -5.53 1.25
N GLU A 155 -22.87 -6.04 0.98
CA GLU A 155 -23.87 -5.35 0.18
C GLU A 155 -24.63 -4.35 1.07
N VAL A 156 -24.60 -3.07 0.70
CA VAL A 156 -25.24 -1.97 1.41
C VAL A 156 -26.46 -1.53 0.60
N SER A 157 -27.65 -1.90 1.05
CA SER A 157 -28.91 -1.43 0.48
C SER A 157 -29.42 -0.18 1.22
N TRP A 158 -30.38 0.54 0.64
CA TRP A 158 -31.06 1.68 1.29
C TRP A 158 -31.72 1.33 2.64
N GLY A 159 -31.94 0.04 2.94
CA GLY A 159 -32.48 -0.46 4.22
C GLY A 159 -31.43 -0.94 5.22
N GLY A 160 -30.13 -0.86 4.90
CA GLY A 160 -29.03 -1.39 5.71
C GLY A 160 -28.28 -2.54 5.02
N PRO A 161 -27.22 -3.07 5.66
CA PRO A 161 -26.44 -4.17 5.11
C PRO A 161 -27.29 -5.43 5.00
N GLN A 162 -27.39 -5.99 3.81
CA GLN A 162 -28.29 -7.10 3.52
C GLN A 162 -27.56 -8.45 3.60
N TRP A 163 -26.28 -8.48 3.21
CA TRP A 163 -25.45 -9.69 3.25
C TRP A 163 -24.00 -9.33 3.61
N ILE A 164 -23.38 -10.16 4.45
CA ILE A 164 -21.97 -10.05 4.84
C ILE A 164 -21.31 -11.40 4.57
N TRP A 165 -20.36 -11.40 3.64
CA TRP A 165 -19.42 -12.50 3.44
C TRP A 165 -18.16 -12.18 4.26
N ASP A 166 -17.82 -12.98 5.26
CA ASP A 166 -16.61 -12.81 6.07
C ASP A 166 -15.78 -14.09 6.05
N MET A 167 -14.58 -14.01 5.51
CA MET A 167 -13.65 -15.13 5.41
C MET A 167 -12.22 -14.63 5.60
N ASN A 168 -11.31 -15.53 5.96
CA ASN A 168 -9.88 -15.20 5.97
C ASN A 168 -9.33 -15.06 4.54
N GLY A 169 -8.14 -14.48 4.40
CA GLY A 169 -7.57 -14.22 3.08
C GLY A 169 -7.31 -15.48 2.23
N VAL A 170 -7.03 -16.63 2.86
CA VAL A 170 -6.76 -17.89 2.15
C VAL A 170 -8.04 -18.49 1.56
N ASP A 171 -9.14 -18.42 2.31
CA ASP A 171 -10.40 -18.98 1.84
C ASP A 171 -11.00 -18.11 0.72
N TRP A 172 -10.84 -16.79 0.79
CA TRP A 172 -11.18 -15.91 -0.34
C TRP A 172 -10.37 -16.21 -1.61
N VAL A 173 -9.09 -16.57 -1.47
CA VAL A 173 -8.27 -16.97 -2.63
C VAL A 173 -8.84 -18.21 -3.31
N LYS A 174 -9.33 -19.20 -2.53
CA LYS A 174 -9.96 -20.41 -3.06
C LYS A 174 -11.30 -20.07 -3.73
N GLU A 175 -12.13 -19.28 -3.06
CA GLU A 175 -13.46 -18.88 -3.56
C GLU A 175 -13.36 -18.15 -4.91
N LEU A 176 -12.37 -17.27 -5.05
CA LEU A 176 -12.17 -16.46 -6.25
C LEU A 176 -11.29 -17.12 -7.32
N GLY A 177 -10.86 -18.37 -7.10
CA GLY A 177 -10.00 -19.13 -8.00
C GLY A 177 -8.72 -18.39 -8.40
N ILE A 178 -8.03 -17.78 -7.42
CA ILE A 178 -6.79 -17.03 -7.68
C ILE A 178 -5.59 -17.97 -7.79
N TRP A 179 -5.59 -19.09 -7.06
CA TRP A 179 -4.53 -20.13 -7.05
C TRP A 179 -5.11 -21.53 -7.13
#